data_AF-J6IWU5-F1
#
_entry.id   AF-J6IWU5-F1
#
_cell.length_a   1.000
_cell.length_b   1.000
_cell.length_c   1.000
_cell.angle_alpha   90.00
_cell.angle_beta   90.00
_cell.angle_gamma   90.00
#
_symmetry.space_group_name_H-M   'P 1'
#
loop_
_entity.id
_entity.type
_entity.pdbx_description
1 polymer ?
#
loop_
_entity_poly.entity_id
_entity_poly.type
_entity_poly.pdbx_seq_one_letter_code
_entity_poly.pdbx_strand_id
1 'polypeptide(L)'
;MKLKRLKFVQATLALAVLFPFVLTAYVFSDGNGFEMLYRFVFLYSDLLFKPCILGILGVMLLSAEQDSDTFKNILTIPVSKRKLFYAKLFLLLCLSVAYSAIELLATALGGIVLGGGQGISIYLRCSLVAGIMSFFDALPLVLLFCLLRRAKVFAMLSSLFYAIAGFLLVNSYASGMSVSIGIVPFLPRIVIFRWFLHLFSLEQNSASLLVPGLPVGEAFLILFCMGTVMAAVASALYGRKEAVR
;
A
#
# COMPACT_ATOMS: atom_id res chain seq x y z
N MET A 1 14.39 -16.28 -14.48
CA MET A 1 13.93 -15.28 -13.47
C MET A 1 12.42 -15.03 -13.41
N LYS A 2 11.64 -15.14 -14.51
CA LYS A 2 10.18 -14.91 -14.52
C LYS A 2 9.39 -15.78 -13.52
N LEU A 3 9.78 -17.05 -13.37
CA LEU A 3 9.11 -17.99 -12.45
C LEU A 3 9.25 -17.62 -10.96
N LYS A 4 10.40 -17.06 -10.54
CA LYS A 4 10.63 -16.65 -9.14
C LYS A 4 9.76 -15.46 -8.73
N ARG A 5 9.54 -14.50 -9.64
CA ARG A 5 8.68 -13.32 -9.41
C ARG A 5 7.22 -13.70 -9.30
N LEU A 6 6.74 -14.58 -10.18
CA LEU A 6 5.36 -15.09 -10.11
C LEU A 6 5.11 -15.86 -8.80
N LYS A 7 6.05 -16.72 -8.39
CA LYS A 7 5.98 -17.45 -7.11
C LYS A 7 5.97 -16.49 -5.91
N PHE A 8 6.73 -15.40 -5.95
CA PHE A 8 6.73 -14.39 -4.88
C PHE A 8 5.39 -13.63 -4.81
N VAL A 9 4.83 -13.23 -5.95
CA VAL A 9 3.49 -12.61 -6.00
C VAL A 9 2.43 -13.59 -5.47
N GLN A 10 2.46 -14.85 -5.88
CA GLN A 10 1.55 -15.88 -5.36
C GLN A 10 1.71 -16.09 -3.86
N ALA A 11 2.95 -16.16 -3.35
CA ALA A 11 3.21 -16.34 -1.93
C ALA A 11 2.70 -15.15 -1.08
N THR A 12 2.92 -13.92 -1.56
CA THR A 12 2.43 -12.72 -0.86
C THR A 12 0.91 -12.59 -0.94
N LEU A 13 0.28 -13.00 -2.04
CA LEU A 13 -1.18 -13.10 -2.13
C LEU A 13 -1.74 -14.16 -1.17
N ALA A 14 -1.09 -15.32 -1.06
CA ALA A 14 -1.48 -16.33 -0.08
C ALA A 14 -1.32 -15.82 1.36
N LEU A 15 -0.26 -15.05 1.64
CA LEU A 15 -0.05 -14.42 2.94
C LEU A 15 -1.13 -13.36 3.25
N ALA A 16 -1.56 -12.59 2.25
CA ALA A 16 -2.65 -11.62 2.38
C ALA A 16 -3.99 -12.28 2.72
N VAL A 17 -4.18 -13.55 2.37
CA VAL A 17 -5.34 -14.35 2.77
C VAL A 17 -5.17 -14.92 4.18
N LEU A 18 -3.97 -15.42 4.51
CA LEU A 18 -3.67 -16.01 5.82
C LEU A 18 -3.92 -15.04 6.97
N PHE A 19 -3.59 -13.76 6.76
CA PHE A 19 -3.64 -12.76 7.83
C PHE A 19 -5.09 -12.47 8.33
N PRO A 20 -6.08 -12.21 7.46
CA PRO A 20 -7.50 -12.18 7.84
C PRO A 20 -8.00 -13.45 8.54
N PHE A 21 -7.54 -14.64 8.15
CA PHE A 21 -7.94 -15.89 8.81
C PHE A 21 -7.45 -15.95 10.27
N VAL A 22 -6.20 -15.57 10.53
CA VAL A 22 -5.67 -15.50 11.91
C VAL A 22 -6.44 -14.48 12.74
N LEU A 23 -6.72 -13.30 12.17
CA LEU A 23 -7.52 -12.27 12.85
C LEU A 23 -8.96 -12.70 13.08
N THR A 24 -9.54 -13.51 12.20
CA THR A 24 -10.90 -14.06 12.40
C THR A 24 -10.94 -14.93 13.64
N ALA A 25 -9.96 -15.81 13.83
CA ALA A 25 -9.88 -16.65 15.02
C ALA A 25 -9.76 -15.82 16.30
N TYR A 26 -8.97 -14.75 16.27
CA TYR A 26 -8.80 -13.81 17.39
C TYR A 26 -10.09 -13.03 17.70
N VAL A 27 -10.76 -12.50 16.69
CA VAL A 27 -12.02 -11.75 16.86
C VAL A 27 -13.15 -12.66 17.34
N PHE A 28 -13.17 -13.91 16.86
CA PHE A 28 -14.13 -14.93 17.30
C PHE A 28 -13.95 -15.25 18.78
N SER A 29 -12.71 -15.40 19.27
CA SER A 29 -12.46 -15.68 20.69
C SER A 29 -12.86 -14.51 21.61
N ASP A 30 -12.73 -13.28 21.13
CA ASP A 30 -13.12 -12.08 21.89
C ASP A 30 -14.62 -11.76 21.79
N GLY A 31 -15.42 -12.57 21.08
CA GLY A 31 -16.87 -12.37 20.92
C GLY A 31 -17.25 -11.13 20.09
N ASN A 32 -16.32 -10.61 19.30
CA ASN A 32 -16.48 -9.38 18.53
C ASN A 32 -17.03 -9.64 17.12
N GLY A 33 -17.62 -8.62 16.51
CA GLY A 33 -18.28 -8.72 15.20
C GLY A 33 -17.38 -8.48 13.98
N PHE A 34 -17.98 -8.59 12.80
CA PHE A 34 -17.32 -8.38 11.50
C PHE A 34 -16.64 -7.01 11.34
N GLU A 35 -17.24 -5.94 11.87
CA GLU A 35 -16.67 -4.59 11.77
C GLU A 35 -15.29 -4.51 12.45
N MET A 36 -15.15 -5.15 13.62
CA MET A 36 -13.87 -5.21 14.33
C MET A 36 -12.83 -6.01 13.56
N LEU A 37 -13.24 -7.13 12.95
CA LEU A 37 -12.37 -7.89 12.04
C LEU A 37 -11.89 -7.02 10.88
N TYR A 38 -12.80 -6.31 10.20
CA TYR A 38 -12.45 -5.41 9.09
C TYR A 38 -11.49 -4.31 9.53
N ARG A 39 -11.70 -3.73 10.73
CA ARG A 39 -10.82 -2.71 11.30
C ARG A 39 -9.43 -3.24 11.60
N PHE A 40 -9.29 -4.45 12.14
CA PHE A 40 -7.98 -5.06 12.36
C PHE A 40 -7.28 -5.42 11.06
N VAL A 41 -8.01 -5.97 10.09
CA VAL A 41 -7.45 -6.25 8.76
C VAL A 41 -6.92 -4.96 8.14
N PHE A 42 -7.67 -3.85 8.22
CA PHE A 42 -7.17 -2.56 7.74
C PHE A 42 -5.93 -2.09 8.52
N LEU A 43 -5.98 -2.08 9.84
CA LEU A 43 -4.89 -1.55 10.66
C LEU A 43 -3.58 -2.31 10.43
N TYR A 44 -3.62 -3.64 10.38
CA TYR A 44 -2.41 -4.44 10.30
C TYR A 44 -2.08 -4.88 8.86
N SER A 45 -3.07 -5.23 8.02
CA SER A 45 -2.80 -5.60 6.63
C SER A 45 -2.54 -4.36 5.77
N ASP A 46 -3.48 -3.41 5.73
CA ASP A 46 -3.38 -2.24 4.84
C ASP A 46 -2.30 -1.26 5.26
N LEU A 47 -2.17 -0.95 6.56
CA LEU A 47 -1.23 0.09 7.02
C LEU A 47 0.17 -0.43 7.37
N LEU A 48 0.37 -1.73 7.57
CA LEU A 48 1.68 -2.30 7.89
C LEU A 48 2.20 -3.20 6.77
N PHE A 49 1.50 -4.29 6.42
CA PHE A 49 2.04 -5.28 5.47
C PHE A 49 2.02 -4.83 4.01
N LYS A 50 0.88 -4.31 3.53
CA LYS A 50 0.67 -3.93 2.13
C LYS A 50 1.72 -2.97 1.57
N PRO A 51 2.09 -1.86 2.23
CA PRO A 51 3.13 -0.95 1.71
C PRO A 51 4.52 -1.58 1.66
N CYS A 52 4.83 -2.52 2.57
CA CYS A 52 6.07 -3.29 2.50
C CYS A 52 6.08 -4.16 1.23
N ILE A 53 5.01 -4.92 1.01
CA ILE A 53 4.87 -5.83 -0.14
C ILE A 53 4.88 -5.03 -1.45
N LEU A 54 4.11 -3.95 -1.56
CA LEU A 54 4.09 -3.08 -2.74
C LEU A 54 5.44 -2.39 -2.97
N GLY A 55 6.16 -2.02 -1.91
CA GLY A 55 7.53 -1.51 -2.00
C GLY A 55 8.48 -2.51 -2.64
N ILE A 56 8.50 -3.74 -2.13
CA ILE A 56 9.34 -4.83 -2.65
C ILE A 56 8.96 -5.15 -4.10
N LEU A 57 7.66 -5.26 -4.40
CA LEU A 57 7.16 -5.51 -5.76
C LEU A 57 7.53 -4.37 -6.72
N GLY A 58 7.44 -3.11 -6.27
CA GLY A 58 7.88 -1.94 -7.01
C GLY A 58 9.38 -2.04 -7.37
N VAL A 59 10.22 -2.40 -6.40
CA VAL A 59 11.65 -2.63 -6.63
C VAL A 59 11.85 -3.78 -7.64
N MET A 60 11.15 -4.90 -7.50
CA MET A 60 11.26 -6.05 -8.41
C MET A 60 10.83 -5.71 -9.85
N LEU A 61 9.74 -4.96 -10.01
CA LEU A 61 9.24 -4.51 -11.32
C LEU A 61 10.20 -3.52 -11.98
N LEU A 62 10.66 -2.52 -11.22
CA LEU A 62 11.55 -1.48 -11.75
C LEU A 62 12.95 -2.00 -12.04
N SER A 63 13.44 -2.98 -11.27
CA SER A 63 14.73 -3.63 -11.50
C SER A 63 14.71 -4.71 -12.59
N ALA A 64 13.53 -5.08 -13.12
CA ALA A 64 13.35 -6.17 -14.05
C ALA A 64 14.25 -6.13 -15.29
N GLU A 65 14.48 -4.93 -15.83
CA GLU A 65 15.32 -4.68 -17.00
C GLU A 65 16.82 -4.76 -16.69
N GLN A 66 17.22 -4.50 -15.45
CA GLN A 66 18.62 -4.54 -15.06
C GLN A 66 19.13 -5.98 -14.84
N ASP A 67 18.23 -6.90 -14.52
CA ASP A 67 18.55 -8.31 -14.20
C ASP A 67 18.51 -9.25 -15.40
N SER A 68 17.92 -8.79 -16.50
CA SER A 68 17.80 -9.60 -17.70
C SER A 68 18.75 -8.97 -18.71
N ASP A 69 19.74 -9.70 -19.22
CA ASP A 69 20.64 -9.29 -20.33
C ASP A 69 19.90 -8.98 -21.66
N THR A 70 18.59 -8.76 -21.58
CA THR A 70 17.67 -8.34 -22.63
C THR A 70 17.81 -6.86 -22.99
N PHE A 71 18.70 -6.11 -22.34
CA PHE A 71 19.01 -4.72 -22.70
C PHE A 71 19.48 -4.59 -24.15
N LYS A 72 20.24 -5.59 -24.65
CA LYS A 72 20.69 -5.62 -26.04
C LYS A 72 19.57 -5.94 -27.05
N ASN A 73 18.48 -6.56 -26.60
CA ASN A 73 17.38 -7.01 -27.47
C ASN A 73 16.11 -6.14 -27.38
N ILE A 74 16.06 -5.20 -26.45
CA ILE A 74 15.00 -4.15 -26.38
C ILE A 74 15.44 -2.90 -27.14
N LEU A 75 16.74 -2.68 -27.37
CA LEU A 75 17.23 -1.60 -28.24
C LEU A 75 16.76 -1.71 -29.69
N THR A 76 16.28 -2.88 -30.12
CA THR A 76 15.72 -3.14 -31.46
C THR A 76 14.27 -2.69 -31.62
N ILE A 77 13.54 -2.43 -30.52
CA ILE A 77 12.17 -1.91 -30.57
C ILE A 77 12.14 -0.58 -29.80
N PRO A 78 11.94 0.58 -30.46
CA PRO A 78 12.05 1.88 -29.80
C PRO A 78 10.82 2.15 -28.91
N VAL A 79 10.75 1.49 -27.75
CA VAL A 79 9.76 1.79 -26.71
C VAL A 79 10.32 2.89 -25.82
N SER A 80 9.61 4.02 -25.72
CA SER A 80 9.99 5.11 -24.83
C SER A 80 10.07 4.62 -23.38
N LYS A 81 11.22 4.83 -22.73
CA LYS A 81 11.53 4.41 -21.36
C LYS A 81 10.54 4.94 -20.33
N ARG A 82 10.00 6.15 -20.55
CA ARG A 82 8.93 6.71 -19.72
C ARG A 82 7.63 5.91 -19.84
N LYS A 83 7.27 5.47 -21.05
CA LYS A 83 6.09 4.61 -21.26
C LYS A 83 6.22 3.30 -20.48
N LEU A 84 7.42 2.71 -20.46
CA LEU A 84 7.70 1.49 -19.71
C LEU A 84 7.63 1.70 -18.19
N PHE A 85 8.13 2.84 -17.69
CA PHE A 85 7.97 3.21 -16.28
C PHE A 85 6.50 3.33 -15.87
N TYR A 86 5.67 4.04 -16.64
CA TYR A 86 4.25 4.18 -16.36
C TYR A 86 3.49 2.85 -16.48
N ALA A 87 3.88 1.96 -17.40
CA ALA A 87 3.32 0.61 -17.46
C ALA A 87 3.60 -0.20 -16.18
N LYS A 88 4.79 -0.07 -15.58
CA LYS A 88 5.11 -0.71 -14.30
C LYS A 88 4.34 -0.12 -13.13
N LEU A 89 4.14 1.20 -13.11
CA LEU A 89 3.27 1.85 -12.12
C LEU A 89 1.83 1.38 -12.25
N PHE A 90 1.32 1.25 -13.47
CA PHE A 90 -0.02 0.72 -13.70
C PHE A 90 -0.16 -0.72 -13.20
N LEU A 91 0.84 -1.58 -13.45
CA LEU A 91 0.87 -2.93 -12.88
C LEU A 91 0.89 -2.92 -11.34
N LEU A 92 1.62 -1.99 -10.72
CA LEU A 92 1.65 -1.83 -9.27
C LEU A 92 0.28 -1.40 -8.71
N LEU A 93 -0.43 -0.52 -9.42
CA LEU A 93 -1.80 -0.13 -9.09
C LEU A 93 -2.76 -1.34 -9.18
N CYS A 94 -2.70 -2.12 -10.28
CA CYS A 94 -3.51 -3.33 -10.42
C CYS A 94 -3.25 -4.33 -9.29
N LEU A 95 -1.99 -4.53 -8.91
CA LEU A 95 -1.63 -5.39 -7.78
C LEU A 95 -2.22 -4.85 -6.47
N SER A 96 -2.10 -3.56 -6.18
CA SER A 96 -2.66 -2.94 -4.98
C SER A 96 -4.18 -3.15 -4.85
N VAL A 97 -4.91 -2.96 -5.95
CA VAL A 97 -6.36 -3.22 -5.99
C VAL A 97 -6.66 -4.71 -5.83
N ALA A 98 -5.89 -5.60 -6.46
CA ALA A 98 -6.05 -7.04 -6.33
C ALA A 98 -5.82 -7.54 -4.90
N TYR A 99 -4.78 -7.05 -4.21
CA TYR A 99 -4.54 -7.35 -2.79
C TYR A 99 -5.76 -6.98 -1.95
N SER A 100 -6.29 -5.77 -2.17
CA SER A 100 -7.44 -5.26 -1.41
C SER A 100 -8.71 -6.07 -1.66
N ALA A 101 -8.94 -6.51 -2.89
CA ALA A 101 -10.07 -7.37 -3.23
C ALA A 101 -9.94 -8.76 -2.57
N ILE A 102 -8.73 -9.34 -2.58
CA ILE A 102 -8.47 -10.67 -2.00
C ILE A 102 -8.57 -10.63 -0.47
N GLU A 103 -8.03 -9.58 0.16
CA GLU A 103 -8.15 -9.36 1.61
C GLU A 103 -9.60 -9.18 2.03
N LEU A 104 -10.40 -8.41 1.26
CA LEU A 104 -11.82 -8.28 1.52
C LEU A 104 -12.54 -9.63 1.40
N LEU A 105 -12.24 -10.43 0.37
CA LEU A 105 -12.86 -11.75 0.22
C LEU A 105 -12.51 -12.66 1.41
N ALA A 106 -11.25 -12.67 1.85
CA ALA A 106 -10.83 -13.42 3.04
C ALA A 106 -11.52 -12.92 4.31
N THR A 107 -11.64 -11.60 4.46
CA THR A 107 -12.33 -10.95 5.59
C THR A 107 -13.82 -11.27 5.59
N ALA A 108 -14.47 -11.23 4.42
CA ALA A 108 -15.89 -11.57 4.24
C ALA A 108 -16.17 -13.03 4.61
N LEU A 109 -15.29 -13.95 4.20
CA LEU A 109 -15.36 -15.36 4.62
C LEU A 109 -15.23 -15.50 6.14
N GLY A 110 -14.32 -14.75 6.76
CA GLY A 110 -14.22 -14.69 8.23
C GLY A 110 -15.48 -14.12 8.89
N GLY A 111 -16.11 -13.12 8.28
CA GLY A 111 -17.38 -12.55 8.74
C GLY A 111 -18.54 -13.54 8.77
N ILE A 112 -18.61 -14.43 7.78
CA ILE A 112 -19.60 -15.51 7.75
C ILE A 112 -19.46 -16.41 8.98
N VAL A 113 -18.22 -16.73 9.39
CA VAL A 113 -17.95 -17.53 10.60
C VAL A 113 -18.36 -16.77 11.87
N LEU A 114 -18.22 -15.45 11.89
CA LEU A 114 -18.62 -14.57 13.00
C LEU A 114 -20.13 -14.29 13.04
N GLY A 115 -20.94 -14.88 12.14
CA GLY A 115 -22.39 -14.63 12.06
C GLY A 115 -22.77 -13.22 11.57
N GLY A 116 -21.80 -12.47 11.02
CA GLY A 116 -21.97 -11.08 10.58
C GLY A 116 -21.69 -10.91 9.09
N GLY A 117 -22.70 -10.50 8.31
CA GLY A 117 -22.60 -10.30 6.87
C GLY A 117 -23.41 -9.13 6.31
N GLN A 118 -23.97 -8.27 7.18
CA GLN A 118 -24.77 -7.14 6.74
C GLN A 118 -23.88 -5.99 6.27
N GLY A 119 -24.23 -5.35 5.14
CA GLY A 119 -23.53 -4.16 4.65
C GLY A 119 -22.27 -4.42 3.82
N ILE A 120 -22.03 -5.63 3.30
CA ILE A 120 -20.83 -6.00 2.52
C ILE A 120 -20.51 -5.02 1.36
N SER A 121 -21.53 -4.39 0.78
CA SER A 121 -21.41 -3.37 -0.27
C SER A 121 -20.60 -2.14 0.15
N ILE A 122 -20.74 -1.70 1.41
CA ILE A 122 -20.01 -0.55 1.94
C ILE A 122 -18.53 -0.93 2.09
N TYR A 123 -18.25 -2.08 2.69
CA TYR A 123 -16.89 -2.60 2.86
C TYR A 123 -16.21 -2.85 1.51
N LEU A 124 -16.93 -3.38 0.51
CA LEU A 124 -16.42 -3.55 -0.85
C LEU A 124 -15.95 -2.24 -1.47
N ARG A 125 -16.78 -1.19 -1.39
CA ARG A 125 -16.40 0.14 -1.86
C ARG A 125 -15.20 0.69 -1.10
N CYS A 126 -15.18 0.53 0.23
CA CYS A 126 -14.08 0.98 1.07
C CYS A 126 -12.77 0.26 0.72
N SER A 127 -12.77 -1.06 0.55
CA SER A 127 -11.56 -1.81 0.22
C SER A 127 -11.02 -1.46 -1.17
N LEU A 128 -11.88 -1.19 -2.15
CA LEU A 128 -11.42 -0.73 -3.46
C LEU A 128 -10.78 0.66 -3.39
N VAL A 129 -11.38 1.59 -2.65
CA VAL A 129 -10.80 2.92 -2.41
C VAL A 129 -9.47 2.80 -1.66
N ALA A 130 -9.42 2.00 -0.60
CA ALA A 130 -8.19 1.72 0.15
C ALA A 130 -7.10 1.17 -0.77
N GLY A 131 -7.42 0.24 -1.67
CA GLY A 131 -6.46 -0.29 -2.63
C GLY A 131 -5.88 0.74 -3.59
N ILE A 132 -6.68 1.70 -4.05
CA ILE A 132 -6.18 2.81 -4.87
C ILE A 132 -5.32 3.75 -4.02
N MET A 133 -5.73 4.03 -2.78
CA MET A 133 -4.96 4.88 -1.87
C MET A 133 -3.61 4.26 -1.47
N SER A 134 -3.56 2.95 -1.22
CA SER A 134 -2.33 2.21 -0.92
C SER A 134 -1.32 2.25 -2.06
N PHE A 135 -1.76 2.37 -3.30
CA PHE A 135 -0.84 2.61 -4.42
C PHE A 135 -0.12 3.95 -4.25
N PHE A 136 -0.82 5.01 -3.85
CA PHE A 136 -0.20 6.31 -3.57
C PHE A 136 0.74 6.26 -2.36
N ASP A 137 0.44 5.45 -1.33
CA ASP A 137 1.35 5.21 -0.19
C ASP A 137 2.65 4.51 -0.61
N ALA A 138 2.64 3.72 -1.68
CA ALA A 138 3.83 3.05 -2.20
C ALA A 138 4.72 3.95 -3.09
N LEU A 139 4.22 5.09 -3.59
CA LEU A 139 4.98 5.96 -4.50
C LEU A 139 6.24 6.61 -3.89
N PRO A 140 6.26 7.02 -2.60
CA PRO A 140 7.51 7.43 -1.95
C PRO A 140 8.61 6.37 -2.02
N LEU A 141 8.25 5.08 -1.91
CA LEU A 141 9.20 3.97 -2.03
C LEU A 141 9.70 3.78 -3.46
N VAL A 142 8.81 3.95 -4.44
CA VAL A 142 9.19 3.96 -5.87
C VAL A 142 10.21 5.08 -6.14
N LEU A 143 9.95 6.28 -5.64
CA LEU A 143 10.86 7.41 -5.77
C LEU A 143 12.21 7.12 -5.09
N LEU A 144 12.18 6.57 -3.88
CA LEU A 144 13.38 6.17 -3.14
C LEU A 144 14.23 5.17 -3.96
N PHE A 145 13.62 4.17 -4.58
CA PHE A 145 14.33 3.24 -5.46
C PHE A 145 14.94 3.94 -6.70
N CYS A 146 14.23 4.93 -7.25
CA CYS A 146 14.76 5.75 -8.34
C CYS A 146 16.02 6.53 -7.90
N LEU A 147 16.03 7.07 -6.67
CA LEU A 147 17.15 7.81 -6.08
C LEU A 147 18.36 6.92 -5.76
N LEU A 148 18.14 5.71 -5.22
CA LEU A 148 19.19 4.79 -4.74
C LEU A 148 20.02 4.10 -5.84
N ARG A 149 19.90 4.54 -7.11
CA ARG A 149 20.68 4.15 -8.31
C ARG A 149 21.60 2.92 -8.14
N ARG A 150 21.01 1.72 -7.92
CA ARG A 150 21.61 0.34 -7.92
C ARG A 150 21.54 -0.43 -6.61
N ALA A 151 21.19 0.18 -5.48
CA ALA A 151 21.11 -0.53 -4.20
C ALA A 151 19.76 -1.26 -4.05
N LYS A 152 19.53 -2.35 -4.80
CA LYS A 152 18.25 -3.10 -4.79
C LYS A 152 17.93 -3.68 -3.41
N VAL A 153 18.91 -4.30 -2.78
CA VAL A 153 18.78 -4.89 -1.43
C VAL A 153 18.46 -3.79 -0.42
N PHE A 154 19.16 -2.65 -0.50
CA PHE A 154 18.89 -1.51 0.37
C PHE A 154 17.49 -0.95 0.15
N ALA A 155 17.02 -0.82 -1.11
CA ALA A 155 15.66 -0.37 -1.39
C ALA A 155 14.58 -1.34 -0.86
N MET A 156 14.80 -2.65 -0.94
CA MET A 156 13.92 -3.65 -0.33
C MET A 156 13.92 -3.55 1.20
N LEU A 157 15.08 -3.34 1.83
CA LEU A 157 15.16 -3.10 3.27
C LEU A 157 14.44 -1.80 3.66
N SER A 158 14.62 -0.73 2.89
CA SER A 158 13.93 0.54 3.12
C SER A 158 12.42 0.41 3.04
N SER A 159 11.86 -0.48 2.20
CA SER A 159 10.41 -0.75 2.22
C SER A 159 9.92 -1.35 3.53
N LEU A 160 10.73 -2.21 4.17
CA LEU A 160 10.40 -2.74 5.49
C LEU A 160 10.45 -1.64 6.57
N PHE A 161 11.51 -0.82 6.57
CA PHE A 161 11.62 0.30 7.50
C PHE A 161 10.48 1.32 7.32
N TYR A 162 10.14 1.65 6.07
CA TYR A 162 9.03 2.55 5.76
C TYR A 162 7.68 1.99 6.23
N ALA A 163 7.47 0.68 6.08
CA ALA A 163 6.28 0.01 6.59
C ALA A 163 6.16 0.11 8.11
N ILE A 164 7.21 -0.26 8.85
CA ILE A 164 7.22 -0.22 10.31
C ILE A 164 7.12 1.22 10.82
N ALA A 165 7.95 2.14 10.30
CA ALA A 165 7.94 3.54 10.70
C ALA A 165 6.59 4.20 10.40
N GLY A 166 6.00 3.94 9.23
CA GLY A 166 4.68 4.46 8.89
C GLY A 166 3.59 3.95 9.83
N PHE A 167 3.63 2.67 10.21
CA PHE A 167 2.68 2.11 11.17
C PHE A 167 2.85 2.70 12.58
N LEU A 168 4.09 2.85 13.06
CA LEU A 168 4.38 3.50 14.34
C LEU A 168 3.96 4.98 14.34
N LEU A 169 4.12 5.67 13.21
CA LEU A 169 3.65 7.05 13.03
C LEU A 169 2.12 7.12 13.09
N VAL A 170 1.40 6.20 12.46
CA VAL A 170 -0.07 6.12 12.56
C VAL A 170 -0.50 5.95 14.02
N ASN A 171 0.12 5.02 14.75
CA ASN A 171 -0.23 4.77 16.15
C ASN A 171 0.09 5.96 17.06
N SER A 172 1.26 6.58 16.85
CA SER A 172 1.64 7.81 17.56
C SER A 172 0.67 8.95 17.25
N TYR A 173 0.26 9.10 15.99
CA TYR A 173 -0.71 10.11 15.58
C TYR A 173 -2.09 9.85 16.20
N ALA A 174 -2.52 8.59 16.26
CA ALA A 174 -3.75 8.17 16.93
C ALA A 174 -3.72 8.45 18.45
N SER A 175 -2.55 8.39 19.09
CA SER A 175 -2.39 8.70 20.52
C SER A 175 -2.27 10.21 20.83
N GLY A 176 -2.56 11.07 19.85
CA GLY A 176 -2.52 12.52 20.04
C GLY A 176 -1.12 13.14 19.90
N MET A 177 -0.16 12.45 19.25
CA MET A 177 1.09 13.09 18.83
C MET A 177 0.74 14.30 17.98
N SER A 178 0.93 15.46 18.61
CA SER A 178 0.43 16.75 18.19
C SER A 178 0.65 17.03 16.71
N VAL A 179 -0.40 17.63 16.14
CA VAL A 179 -0.51 18.46 14.92
C VAL A 179 0.66 19.47 14.73
N SER A 180 1.63 19.52 15.65
CA SER A 180 2.79 20.41 15.71
C SER A 180 3.80 20.29 14.55
N ILE A 181 3.93 19.14 13.87
CA ILE A 181 4.76 19.05 12.67
C ILE A 181 3.83 19.13 11.45
N GLY A 182 3.72 20.32 10.86
CA GLY A 182 2.72 20.62 9.83
C GLY A 182 2.69 19.70 8.60
N ILE A 183 3.77 18.93 8.33
CA ILE A 183 3.85 18.01 7.18
C ILE A 183 3.27 16.61 7.52
N VAL A 184 3.29 16.18 8.78
CA VAL A 184 2.89 14.82 9.19
C VAL A 184 1.45 14.47 8.79
N PRO A 185 0.44 15.36 8.94
CA PRO A 185 -0.94 15.06 8.54
C PRO A 185 -1.13 14.83 7.04
N PHE A 186 -0.16 15.22 6.21
CA PHE A 186 -0.18 15.08 4.75
C PHE A 186 0.64 13.89 4.25
N LEU A 187 1.31 13.15 5.15
CA LEU A 187 1.98 11.92 4.77
C LEU A 187 0.95 10.90 4.25
N PRO A 188 1.22 10.18 3.15
CA PRO A 188 0.23 9.33 2.50
C PRO A 188 -0.47 8.38 3.47
N ARG A 189 0.30 7.69 4.33
CA ARG A 189 -0.25 6.78 5.32
C ARG A 189 -1.15 7.44 6.36
N ILE A 190 -0.80 8.64 6.82
CA ILE A 190 -1.60 9.38 7.80
C ILE A 190 -2.90 9.84 7.14
N VAL A 191 -2.86 10.27 5.88
CA VAL A 191 -4.06 10.62 5.10
C VAL A 191 -5.00 9.42 4.96
N ILE A 192 -4.47 8.23 4.65
CA ILE A 192 -5.24 6.98 4.55
C ILE A 192 -5.87 6.62 5.90
N PHE A 193 -5.11 6.74 6.99
CA PHE A 193 -5.63 6.50 8.33
C PHE A 193 -6.74 7.48 8.73
N ARG A 194 -6.58 8.78 8.44
CA ARG A 194 -7.61 9.80 8.69
C ARG A 194 -8.87 9.59 7.86
N TRP A 195 -8.72 9.14 6.62
CA TRP A 195 -9.85 8.72 5.79
C TRP A 195 -10.58 7.53 6.40
N PHE A 196 -9.84 6.55 6.92
CA PHE A 196 -10.43 5.40 7.58
C PHE A 196 -11.20 5.79 8.85
N LEU A 197 -10.63 6.66 9.69
CA LEU A 197 -11.30 7.17 10.89
C LEU A 197 -12.58 7.96 10.60
N HIS A 198 -12.69 8.55 9.41
CA HIS A 198 -13.92 9.22 8.97
C HIS A 198 -15.07 8.23 8.71
N LEU A 199 -14.75 6.99 8.33
CA LEU A 199 -15.74 5.95 7.99
C LEU A 199 -15.98 4.98 9.15
N PHE A 200 -14.95 4.69 9.96
CA PHE A 200 -15.00 3.72 11.05
C PHE A 200 -14.42 4.37 12.32
N SER A 201 -15.27 4.59 13.33
CA SER A 201 -14.81 5.11 14.62
C SER A 201 -14.03 4.03 15.36
N LEU A 202 -12.82 4.35 15.82
CA LEU A 202 -12.08 3.42 16.67
C LEU A 202 -12.63 3.49 18.11
N GLU A 203 -13.66 2.70 18.44
CA GLU A 203 -14.27 2.68 19.79
C GLU A 203 -13.32 2.31 20.95
N GLN A 204 -12.09 1.85 20.68
CA GLN A 204 -11.25 1.25 21.73
C GLN A 204 -10.06 2.09 22.21
N ASN A 205 -9.96 3.36 21.82
CA ASN A 205 -9.19 4.37 22.54
C ASN A 205 -9.52 5.74 21.91
N SER A 206 -9.57 6.77 22.75
CA SER A 206 -9.54 8.24 22.57
C SER A 206 -9.04 8.90 21.25
N ALA A 207 -8.61 8.15 20.23
CA ALA A 207 -8.12 8.61 18.93
C ALA A 207 -9.17 9.38 18.09
N SER A 208 -10.46 9.02 18.17
CA SER A 208 -11.53 9.75 17.45
C SER A 208 -11.79 11.16 17.99
N LEU A 209 -11.39 11.44 19.23
CA LEU A 209 -11.50 12.77 19.85
C LEU A 209 -10.28 13.67 19.55
N LEU A 210 -9.15 13.09 19.16
CA LEU A 210 -7.87 13.79 18.97
C LEU A 210 -7.50 13.99 17.50
N VAL A 211 -8.01 13.17 16.58
CA VAL A 211 -7.63 13.19 15.16
C VAL A 211 -8.85 13.49 14.28
N PRO A 212 -8.85 14.60 13.52
CA PRO A 212 -9.95 14.90 12.61
C PRO A 212 -9.93 13.93 11.41
N GLY A 213 -11.01 13.17 11.28
CA GLY A 213 -11.29 12.34 10.11
C GLY A 213 -11.34 13.18 8.84
N LEU A 214 -10.92 12.59 7.72
CA LEU A 214 -10.83 13.29 6.44
C LEU A 214 -11.83 12.68 5.43
N PRO A 215 -12.68 13.49 4.76
CA PRO A 215 -13.62 12.97 3.78
C PRO A 215 -12.89 12.37 2.57
N VAL A 216 -13.54 11.42 1.89
CA VAL A 216 -12.96 10.63 0.80
C VAL A 216 -12.38 11.52 -0.31
N GLY A 217 -13.10 12.57 -0.69
CA GLY A 217 -12.67 13.50 -1.75
C GLY A 217 -11.37 14.22 -1.42
N GLU A 218 -11.24 14.76 -0.21
CA GLU A 218 -10.04 15.48 0.23
C GLU A 218 -8.84 14.53 0.37
N ALA A 219 -9.05 13.36 0.97
CA ALA A 219 -8.02 12.35 1.11
C ALA A 219 -7.47 11.91 -0.25
N PHE A 220 -8.36 11.65 -1.21
CA PHE A 220 -7.97 11.27 -2.56
C PHE A 220 -7.23 12.39 -3.27
N LEU A 221 -7.67 13.65 -3.14
CA LEU A 221 -7.05 14.80 -3.77
C LEU A 221 -5.61 15.00 -3.27
N ILE A 222 -5.39 14.93 -1.95
CA ILE A 222 -4.05 15.05 -1.35
C ILE A 222 -3.13 13.94 -1.87
N LEU A 223 -3.60 12.68 -1.84
CA LEU A 223 -2.83 11.52 -2.32
C LEU A 223 -2.54 11.61 -3.81
N PHE A 224 -3.50 12.06 -4.62
CA PHE A 224 -3.35 12.22 -6.06
C PHE A 224 -2.32 13.32 -6.39
N CYS A 225 -2.42 14.49 -5.77
CA CYS A 225 -1.46 15.59 -5.97
C CYS A 225 -0.04 15.17 -5.55
N MET A 226 0.12 14.59 -4.36
CA MET A 226 1.43 14.11 -3.92
C MET A 226 1.95 12.98 -4.82
N GLY A 227 1.09 12.03 -5.15
CA GLY A 227 1.43 10.88 -5.97
C GLY A 227 1.85 11.25 -7.39
N THR A 228 1.16 12.19 -8.03
CA THR A 228 1.52 12.68 -9.36
C THR A 228 2.88 13.37 -9.36
N VAL A 229 3.18 14.21 -8.34
CA VAL A 229 4.49 14.83 -8.16
C VAL A 229 5.57 13.76 -7.98
N MET A 230 5.37 12.81 -7.07
CA MET A 230 6.35 11.74 -6.82
C MET A 230 6.58 10.86 -8.05
N ALA A 231 5.52 10.51 -8.78
CA ALA A 231 5.60 9.73 -10.01
C ALA A 231 6.29 10.50 -11.15
N ALA A 232 6.06 11.81 -11.28
CA ALA A 232 6.73 12.67 -12.26
C ALA A 232 8.23 12.80 -11.99
N VAL A 233 8.61 13.04 -10.73
CA VAL A 233 10.02 13.09 -10.32
C VAL A 233 10.68 11.72 -10.52
N ALA A 234 10.01 10.63 -10.12
CA ALA A 234 10.52 9.28 -10.29
C ALA A 234 10.69 8.92 -11.79
N SER A 235 9.77 9.34 -12.66
CA SER A 235 9.89 9.08 -14.11
C SER A 235 11.02 9.88 -14.76
N ALA A 236 11.25 11.12 -14.32
CA ALA A 236 12.37 11.93 -14.76
C ALA A 236 13.72 11.32 -14.34
N LEU A 237 13.82 10.84 -13.09
CA LEU A 237 15.01 10.14 -12.58
C LEU A 237 15.23 8.80 -13.28
N TYR A 238 14.15 8.06 -13.55
CA TYR A 238 14.23 6.79 -14.30
C TYR A 238 14.80 7.01 -15.70
N GLY A 239 14.37 8.08 -16.39
CA GLY A 239 14.90 8.44 -17.72
C GLY A 239 16.37 8.90 -17.72
N ARG A 240 16.86 9.51 -16.62
CA ARG A 240 18.27 9.96 -16.50
C ARG A 240 19.27 8.84 -16.25
N LYS A 241 18.84 7.67 -15.75
CA LYS A 241 19.72 6.53 -15.40
C LYS A 241 20.54 5.97 -16.57
N GLU A 242 20.32 6.43 -17.81
CA GLU A 242 20.98 5.92 -19.01
C GLU A 242 21.66 6.98 -19.89
N ALA A 243 21.67 8.27 -19.54
CA ALA A 243 22.45 9.27 -20.28
C ALA A 243 23.96 9.25 -19.93
N VAL A 244 24.33 8.48 -18.90
CA VAL A 244 25.71 8.35 -18.38
C VAL A 244 26.23 6.93 -18.62
N ARG A 245 25.78 6.28 -19.69
CA ARG A 245 26.16 4.91 -20.05
C ARG A 245 26.48 4.78 -21.52
#